data_AF-A0A3B9PSW4-F1
#
_entry.id   AF-A0A3B9PSW4-F1
#
_cell.length_a   1.000
_cell.length_b   1.000
_cell.length_c   1.000
_cell.angle_alpha   90.00
_cell.angle_beta   90.00
_cell.angle_gamma   90.00
#
_symmetry.space_group_name_H-M   'P 1'
#
loop_
_entity.id
_entity.type
_entity.pdbx_description
1 polymer ?
#
loop_
_entity_poly.entity_id
_entity_poly.type
_entity_poly.pdbx_seq_one_letter_code
_entity_poly.pdbx_strand_id
1 'polypeptide(L)'
;MPRKGENDGTKIFTIAAAKDLSIWGDVTFENDNHAEDHALALGSAGDFNVQAGSKIYYEGSNLGLGTAGDLQLVDIEIDVGGNLAIGSLGDLDIQYTDPGSKLFSVGRYSDRDNVYLYANDLIKIQGLHFNDRAREIYMEAITVNLKDVDFPQYSEVMLRSQKGTLDFDTFNNPTIGGVNLTNVKHLGVSTDRALQQSDFSGSTGKWNTVVKQPSGAPAVGVRAFSNANSGSDLN
;
A
#
# COMPACT_ATOMS: atom_id res chain seq x y z
N MET A 1 -28.94 -2.75 -27.99
CA MET A 1 -28.26 -2.01 -26.91
C MET A 1 -28.18 -2.95 -25.72
N PRO A 2 -27.01 -3.19 -25.11
CA PRO A 2 -26.94 -3.97 -23.87
C PRO A 2 -27.70 -3.24 -22.77
N ARG A 3 -28.31 -4.00 -21.84
CA ARG A 3 -29.04 -3.41 -20.71
C ARG A 3 -28.05 -2.90 -19.67
N LYS A 4 -28.31 -1.71 -19.14
CA LYS A 4 -27.64 -1.17 -17.94
C LYS A 4 -27.86 -2.16 -16.79
N GLY A 5 -26.81 -2.87 -16.38
CA GLY A 5 -26.84 -3.84 -15.28
C GLY A 5 -26.57 -5.31 -15.62
N GLU A 6 -26.17 -5.66 -16.85
CA GLU A 6 -25.47 -6.93 -17.07
C GLU A 6 -24.07 -6.82 -16.47
N ASN A 7 -23.81 -7.59 -15.40
CA ASN A 7 -22.48 -7.76 -14.84
C ASN A 7 -21.63 -8.53 -15.86
N ASP A 8 -20.98 -7.80 -16.77
CA ASP A 8 -19.98 -8.32 -17.71
C ASP A 8 -18.69 -8.80 -17.02
N GLY A 9 -18.66 -8.81 -15.68
CA GLY A 9 -17.47 -9.07 -14.88
C GLY A 9 -16.48 -7.90 -14.94
N THR A 10 -15.55 -7.88 -13.98
CA THR A 10 -14.43 -6.93 -14.01
C THR A 10 -13.58 -7.21 -15.25
N LYS A 11 -13.42 -6.23 -16.14
CA LYS A 11 -12.59 -6.36 -17.34
C LYS A 11 -11.13 -6.12 -16.98
N ILE A 12 -10.26 -7.10 -17.20
CA ILE A 12 -8.84 -7.01 -16.83
C ILE A 12 -7.98 -6.99 -18.09
N PHE A 13 -7.14 -5.96 -18.23
CA PHE A 13 -6.05 -5.95 -19.20
C PHE A 13 -4.73 -6.21 -18.47
N THR A 14 -3.92 -7.13 -18.99
CA THR A 14 -2.67 -7.54 -18.33
C THR A 14 -1.49 -7.40 -19.27
N ILE A 15 -0.43 -6.75 -18.80
CA ILE A 15 0.89 -6.77 -19.41
C ILE A 15 1.79 -7.59 -18.48
N ALA A 16 2.30 -8.72 -18.95
CA ALA A 16 3.12 -9.62 -18.15
C ALA A 16 4.41 -10.01 -18.87
N ALA A 17 5.51 -10.09 -18.13
CA ALA A 17 6.80 -10.57 -18.60
C ALA A 17 7.17 -11.89 -17.90
N ALA A 18 7.63 -12.88 -18.67
CA ALA A 18 8.12 -14.16 -18.14
C ALA A 18 9.47 -14.04 -17.42
N LYS A 19 10.13 -12.89 -17.54
CA LYS A 19 11.33 -12.52 -16.80
C LYS A 19 11.10 -11.11 -16.25
N ASP A 20 11.83 -10.12 -16.74
CA ASP A 20 11.79 -8.77 -16.19
C ASP A 20 10.80 -7.88 -16.97
N LEU A 21 10.04 -7.04 -16.27
CA LEU A 21 9.29 -5.92 -16.85
C LEU A 21 10.03 -4.63 -16.54
N SER A 22 10.16 -3.71 -17.51
CA SER A 22 10.83 -2.43 -17.29
C SER A 22 10.06 -1.29 -17.91
N ILE A 23 9.83 -0.22 -17.15
CA ILE A 23 9.23 1.04 -17.59
C ILE A 23 10.32 2.11 -17.52
N TRP A 24 10.60 2.73 -18.66
CA TRP A 24 11.61 3.78 -18.80
C TRP A 24 10.92 5.11 -19.13
N GLY A 25 10.93 6.03 -18.16
CA GLY A 25 10.23 7.30 -18.23
C GLY A 25 8.76 7.21 -17.86
N ASP A 26 8.05 8.31 -18.06
CA ASP A 26 6.64 8.42 -17.72
C ASP A 26 5.78 7.55 -18.64
N VAL A 27 4.76 6.91 -18.05
CA VAL A 27 3.78 6.11 -18.77
C VAL A 27 2.36 6.53 -18.41
N THR A 28 1.52 6.66 -19.42
CA THR A 28 0.10 6.98 -19.31
C THR A 28 -0.72 5.87 -19.93
N PHE A 29 -1.66 5.32 -19.17
CA PHE A 29 -2.68 4.40 -19.63
C PHE A 29 -4.04 5.12 -19.59
N GLU A 30 -4.59 5.43 -20.76
CA GLU A 30 -5.86 6.14 -20.91
C GLU A 30 -7.06 5.17 -20.87
N ASN A 31 -8.18 5.65 -20.34
CA ASN A 31 -9.43 4.91 -20.31
C ASN A 31 -10.62 5.89 -20.21
N ASP A 32 -11.51 5.85 -21.19
CA ASP A 32 -12.72 6.71 -21.20
C ASP A 32 -13.85 6.17 -20.30
N ASN A 33 -13.71 4.95 -19.77
CA ASN A 33 -14.61 4.38 -18.79
C ASN A 33 -14.13 4.68 -17.37
N HIS A 34 -14.92 5.42 -16.60
CA HIS A 34 -14.62 5.77 -15.21
C HIS A 34 -15.46 4.98 -14.19
N ALA A 35 -16.18 3.93 -14.62
CA ALA A 35 -16.81 3.00 -13.70
C ALA A 35 -15.77 2.10 -13.01
N GLU A 36 -16.07 1.64 -11.79
CA GLU A 36 -15.23 0.72 -11.01
C GLU A 36 -15.38 -0.75 -11.47
N ASP A 37 -15.30 -1.00 -12.79
CA ASP A 37 -15.60 -2.30 -13.41
C ASP A 37 -14.43 -2.88 -14.23
N HIS A 38 -13.23 -2.35 -14.07
CA HIS A 38 -12.07 -2.77 -14.84
C HIS A 38 -10.76 -2.64 -14.08
N ALA A 39 -9.70 -3.29 -14.59
CA ALA A 39 -8.37 -3.23 -14.01
C ALA A 39 -7.27 -3.29 -15.08
N LEU A 40 -6.16 -2.62 -14.79
CA LEU A 40 -4.87 -2.81 -15.44
C LEU A 40 -3.94 -3.55 -14.49
N ALA A 41 -3.37 -4.66 -14.94
CA ALA A 41 -2.37 -5.41 -14.19
C ALA A 41 -1.02 -5.42 -14.94
N LEU A 42 0.05 -5.02 -14.26
CA LEU A 42 1.43 -5.06 -14.75
C LEU A 42 2.21 -6.08 -13.91
N GLY A 43 2.80 -7.08 -14.57
CA GLY A 43 3.39 -8.23 -13.89
C GLY A 43 4.75 -8.68 -14.44
N SER A 44 5.65 -9.15 -13.57
CA SER A 44 6.89 -9.84 -13.95
C SER A 44 7.10 -11.11 -13.12
N ALA A 45 7.73 -12.12 -13.72
CA ALA A 45 8.19 -13.31 -13.00
C ALA A 45 9.65 -13.19 -12.49
N GLY A 46 10.41 -12.25 -13.04
CA GLY A 46 11.69 -11.76 -12.52
C GLY A 46 11.47 -10.43 -11.83
N ASP A 47 12.25 -9.40 -12.18
CA ASP A 47 12.16 -8.09 -11.54
C ASP A 47 11.18 -7.14 -12.26
N PHE A 48 10.52 -6.26 -11.51
CA PHE A 48 9.75 -5.14 -12.07
C PHE A 48 10.51 -3.84 -11.80
N ASN A 49 11.12 -3.30 -12.86
CA ASN A 49 11.91 -2.09 -12.81
C ASN A 49 11.13 -0.89 -13.33
N VAL A 50 11.17 0.22 -12.58
CA VAL A 50 10.67 1.52 -13.04
C VAL A 50 11.81 2.51 -12.92
N GLN A 51 12.11 3.23 -14.00
CA GLN A 51 13.17 4.23 -13.99
C GLN A 51 12.88 5.28 -12.91
N ALA A 52 13.88 5.53 -12.04
CA ALA A 52 13.73 6.47 -10.94
C ALA A 52 13.25 7.86 -11.41
N GLY A 53 12.37 8.48 -10.62
CA GLY A 53 11.78 9.79 -10.95
C GLY A 53 10.63 9.75 -11.96
N SER A 54 10.25 8.58 -12.48
CA SER A 54 9.16 8.45 -13.46
C SER A 54 7.77 8.51 -12.82
N LYS A 55 6.76 8.74 -13.66
CA LYS A 55 5.34 8.67 -13.30
C LYS A 55 4.64 7.51 -13.98
N ILE A 56 3.83 6.77 -13.22
CA ILE A 56 2.82 5.84 -13.73
C ILE A 56 1.45 6.48 -13.54
N TYR A 57 0.79 6.80 -14.64
CA TYR A 57 -0.58 7.32 -14.64
C TYR A 57 -1.52 6.27 -15.23
N TYR A 58 -2.58 5.94 -14.50
CA TYR A 58 -3.69 5.15 -15.01
C TYR A 58 -5.02 5.87 -14.80
N GLU A 59 -5.72 6.14 -15.90
CA GLU A 59 -7.01 6.80 -15.89
C GLU A 59 -8.13 5.92 -15.29
N GLY A 60 -7.98 4.60 -15.41
CA GLY A 60 -9.00 3.65 -15.00
C GLY A 60 -9.08 3.41 -13.49
N SER A 61 -9.98 2.51 -13.10
CA SER A 61 -10.42 2.34 -11.72
C SER A 61 -9.53 1.46 -10.85
N ASN A 62 -8.78 0.49 -11.38
CA ASN A 62 -7.94 -0.39 -10.54
C ASN A 62 -6.59 -0.66 -11.20
N LEU A 63 -5.49 -0.29 -10.54
CA LEU A 63 -4.12 -0.61 -10.97
C LEU A 63 -3.51 -1.66 -10.05
N GLY A 64 -3.02 -2.75 -10.63
CA GLY A 64 -2.23 -3.77 -9.95
C GLY A 64 -0.79 -3.82 -10.50
N LEU A 65 0.20 -3.73 -9.62
CA LEU A 65 1.60 -3.97 -9.92
C LEU A 65 2.07 -5.23 -9.17
N GLY A 66 2.72 -6.16 -9.84
CA GLY A 66 3.12 -7.44 -9.24
C GLY A 66 4.45 -7.94 -9.75
N THR A 67 5.25 -8.52 -8.87
CA THR A 67 6.50 -9.19 -9.24
C THR A 67 6.73 -10.43 -8.38
N ALA A 68 7.37 -11.46 -8.95
CA ALA A 68 7.82 -12.62 -8.18
C ALA A 68 9.22 -12.41 -7.56
N GLY A 69 9.97 -11.40 -8.01
CA GLY A 69 11.21 -10.95 -7.39
C GLY A 69 10.97 -9.80 -6.40
N ASP A 70 11.94 -8.90 -6.30
CA ASP A 70 11.83 -7.65 -5.53
C ASP A 70 11.20 -6.54 -6.38
N LEU A 71 10.58 -5.55 -5.72
CA LEU A 71 10.09 -4.33 -6.34
C LEU A 71 10.68 -3.11 -5.66
N GLN A 72 11.45 -2.33 -6.40
CA GLN A 72 11.98 -1.05 -5.94
C GLN A 72 11.35 0.12 -6.72
N LEU A 73 10.81 1.09 -5.97
CA LEU A 73 10.22 2.31 -6.48
C LEU A 73 10.99 3.52 -5.89
N VAL A 74 11.89 4.10 -6.68
CA VAL A 74 12.67 5.28 -6.28
C VAL A 74 12.11 6.53 -6.96
N ASP A 75 11.61 7.47 -6.19
CA ASP A 75 11.03 8.73 -6.67
C ASP A 75 9.89 8.53 -7.71
N ILE A 76 9.16 7.42 -7.60
CA ILE A 76 8.09 7.07 -8.55
C ILE A 76 6.76 7.68 -8.11
N GLU A 77 6.12 8.46 -8.98
CA GLU A 77 4.75 8.92 -8.76
C GLU A 77 3.76 7.92 -9.33
N ILE A 78 2.71 7.56 -8.58
CA ILE A 78 1.64 6.68 -9.07
C ILE A 78 0.31 7.39 -8.87
N ASP A 79 -0.45 7.55 -9.96
CA ASP A 79 -1.74 8.22 -9.97
C ASP A 79 -2.79 7.37 -10.69
N VAL A 80 -3.79 6.92 -9.94
CA VAL A 80 -4.81 5.96 -10.37
C VAL A 80 -6.20 6.55 -10.18
N GLY A 81 -7.09 6.30 -11.15
CA GLY A 81 -8.49 6.75 -11.09
C GLY A 81 -9.27 6.17 -9.90
N GLY A 82 -8.95 4.93 -9.48
CA GLY A 82 -9.53 4.28 -8.28
C GLY A 82 -8.47 3.61 -7.39
N ASN A 83 -8.55 2.29 -7.16
CA ASN A 83 -7.70 1.54 -6.24
C ASN A 83 -6.30 1.26 -6.79
N LEU A 84 -5.32 1.19 -5.87
CA LEU A 84 -3.95 0.78 -6.16
C LEU A 84 -3.59 -0.47 -5.36
N ALA A 85 -3.05 -1.48 -6.02
CA ALA A 85 -2.45 -2.65 -5.40
C ALA A 85 -1.01 -2.85 -5.90
N ILE A 86 -0.07 -3.07 -4.99
CA ILE A 86 1.33 -3.34 -5.29
C ILE A 86 1.77 -4.56 -4.50
N GLY A 87 2.31 -5.56 -5.18
CA GLY A 87 2.72 -6.84 -4.59
C GLY A 87 4.10 -7.30 -5.03
N SER A 88 4.87 -7.82 -4.09
CA SER A 88 6.16 -8.48 -4.31
C SER A 88 6.17 -9.83 -3.60
N LEU A 89 6.78 -10.87 -4.20
CA LEU A 89 7.07 -12.13 -3.50
C LEU A 89 8.44 -12.11 -2.80
N GLY A 90 9.21 -11.03 -2.94
CA GLY A 90 10.38 -10.72 -2.13
C GLY A 90 10.12 -9.47 -1.28
N ASP A 91 10.97 -8.46 -1.46
CA ASP A 91 10.88 -7.15 -0.81
C ASP A 91 10.10 -6.13 -1.67
N LEU A 92 9.44 -5.19 -1.00
CA LEU A 92 8.88 -3.96 -1.58
C LEU A 92 9.59 -2.76 -0.93
N ASP A 93 10.39 -2.06 -1.72
CA ASP A 93 11.21 -0.92 -1.29
C ASP A 93 10.77 0.37 -2.00
N ILE A 94 10.16 1.29 -1.26
CA ILE A 94 9.67 2.57 -1.77
C ILE A 94 10.46 3.69 -1.13
N GLN A 95 11.15 4.49 -1.95
CA GLN A 95 12.03 5.56 -1.47
C GLN A 95 11.76 6.86 -2.21
N TYR A 96 11.55 7.93 -1.45
CA TYR A 96 11.54 9.28 -1.95
C TYR A 96 12.72 10.06 -1.38
N THR A 97 13.53 10.63 -2.27
CA THR A 97 14.74 11.39 -1.93
C THR A 97 14.43 12.83 -1.52
N ASP A 98 13.28 13.36 -1.96
CA ASP A 98 12.70 14.64 -1.53
C ASP A 98 11.33 14.41 -0.84
N PRO A 99 11.33 14.21 0.50
CA PRO A 99 10.12 13.92 1.27
C PRO A 99 9.04 15.00 1.05
N GLY A 100 7.82 14.59 0.70
CA GLY A 100 6.67 15.48 0.52
C GLY A 100 6.37 15.91 -0.92
N SER A 101 7.23 15.59 -1.89
CA SER A 101 7.05 16.00 -3.30
C SER A 101 6.27 15.00 -4.15
N LYS A 102 6.21 13.73 -3.73
CA LYS A 102 5.69 12.61 -4.51
C LYS A 102 4.74 11.75 -3.67
N LEU A 103 3.70 11.27 -4.32
CA LEU A 103 2.56 10.66 -3.66
C LEU A 103 1.99 9.48 -4.46
N PHE A 104 1.35 8.57 -3.75
CA PHE A 104 0.36 7.68 -4.35
C PHE A 104 -1.00 8.36 -4.31
N SER A 105 -1.58 8.58 -5.49
CA SER A 105 -2.91 9.16 -5.68
C SER A 105 -3.90 8.09 -6.10
N VAL A 106 -5.00 7.99 -5.37
CA VAL A 106 -6.12 7.08 -5.65
C VAL A 106 -7.44 7.81 -5.67
N GLY A 107 -8.44 7.18 -6.27
CA GLY A 107 -9.85 7.58 -6.16
C GLY A 107 -10.22 8.88 -6.84
N ARG A 108 -9.58 9.26 -7.94
CA ARG A 108 -9.92 10.48 -8.70
C ARG A 108 -11.40 10.58 -9.08
N TYR A 109 -12.07 9.44 -9.31
CA TYR A 109 -13.45 9.38 -9.81
C TYR A 109 -14.47 8.76 -8.86
N SER A 110 -14.04 8.31 -7.67
CA SER A 110 -14.91 7.72 -6.64
C SER A 110 -15.19 8.72 -5.52
N ASP A 111 -15.73 8.29 -4.37
CA ASP A 111 -15.71 9.13 -3.17
C ASP A 111 -14.33 9.08 -2.50
N ARG A 112 -13.79 7.88 -2.29
CA ARG A 112 -12.48 7.54 -1.72
C ARG A 112 -12.12 6.07 -2.05
N ASP A 113 -10.84 5.76 -2.23
CA ASP A 113 -10.36 4.43 -2.66
C ASP A 113 -9.21 3.88 -1.82
N ASN A 114 -8.78 2.67 -2.11
CA ASN A 114 -7.88 1.91 -1.27
C ASN A 114 -6.49 1.75 -1.88
N VAL A 115 -5.49 1.66 -1.00
CA VAL A 115 -4.13 1.28 -1.35
C VAL A 115 -3.76 -0.02 -0.63
N TYR A 116 -3.33 -1.02 -1.39
CA TYR A 116 -2.86 -2.30 -0.87
C TYR A 116 -1.40 -2.49 -1.22
N LEU A 117 -0.54 -2.64 -0.21
CA LEU A 117 0.88 -2.95 -0.37
C LEU A 117 1.15 -4.32 0.26
N TYR A 118 1.77 -5.19 -0.51
CA TYR A 118 2.14 -6.53 -0.07
C TYR A 118 3.58 -6.83 -0.43
N ALA A 119 4.30 -7.44 0.51
CA ALA A 119 5.57 -8.09 0.24
C ALA A 119 5.61 -9.42 0.99
N ASN A 120 6.35 -10.42 0.52
CA ASN A 120 6.52 -11.64 1.29
C ASN A 120 7.40 -11.38 2.52
N ASP A 121 8.49 -10.64 2.32
CA ASP A 121 9.56 -10.52 3.31
C ASP A 121 9.56 -9.15 4.00
N LEU A 122 9.81 -8.07 3.25
CA LEU A 122 9.90 -6.72 3.81
C LEU A 122 9.10 -5.71 2.98
N ILE A 123 8.25 -4.94 3.66
CA ILE A 123 7.84 -3.62 3.17
C ILE A 123 8.76 -2.60 3.83
N LYS A 124 9.54 -1.88 3.02
CA LYS A 124 10.39 -0.77 3.46
C LYS A 124 9.96 0.50 2.73
N ILE A 125 9.59 1.52 3.48
CA ILE A 125 9.11 2.78 2.91
C ILE A 125 9.82 3.94 3.58
N GLN A 126 10.33 4.87 2.76
CA GLN A 126 10.90 6.13 3.20
C GLN A 126 10.32 7.30 2.39
N GLY A 127 9.64 8.25 3.06
CA GLY A 127 9.21 9.51 2.44
C GLY A 127 7.92 9.44 1.62
N LEU A 128 7.08 8.40 1.79
CA LEU A 128 5.84 8.25 1.03
C LEU A 128 4.68 9.03 1.65
N HIS A 129 3.94 9.74 0.79
CA HIS A 129 2.70 10.42 1.13
C HIS A 129 1.54 9.87 0.28
N PHE A 130 0.32 10.01 0.79
CA PHE A 130 -0.90 9.64 0.09
C PHE A 130 -1.79 10.86 -0.08
N ASN A 131 -2.64 10.88 -1.11
CA ASN A 131 -3.65 11.91 -1.22
C ASN A 131 -4.76 11.74 -0.15
N ASP A 132 -5.54 12.78 0.12
CA ASP A 132 -6.63 12.75 1.11
C ASP A 132 -7.79 11.78 0.76
N ARG A 133 -7.76 11.23 -0.45
CA ARG A 133 -8.78 10.35 -1.01
C ARG A 133 -8.49 8.88 -0.74
N ALA A 134 -7.33 8.53 -0.17
CA ALA A 134 -7.09 7.20 0.34
C ALA A 134 -8.00 6.93 1.57
N ARG A 135 -8.94 6.00 1.40
CA ARG A 135 -9.85 5.50 2.44
C ARG A 135 -9.18 4.46 3.30
N GLU A 136 -8.66 3.40 2.68
CA GLU A 136 -7.99 2.31 3.39
C GLU A 136 -6.58 2.18 2.87
N ILE A 137 -5.62 2.02 3.78
CA ILE A 137 -4.23 1.75 3.46
C ILE A 137 -3.83 0.48 4.19
N TYR A 138 -3.67 -0.59 3.43
CA TYR A 138 -3.35 -1.90 3.95
C TYR A 138 -1.93 -2.28 3.56
N MET A 139 -1.12 -2.70 4.54
CA MET A 139 0.24 -3.19 4.33
C MET A 139 0.44 -4.53 5.03
N GLU A 140 0.93 -5.54 4.31
CA GLU A 140 1.25 -6.86 4.88
C GLU A 140 2.61 -7.37 4.37
N ALA A 141 3.49 -7.75 5.30
CA ALA A 141 4.77 -8.43 5.04
C ALA A 141 5.30 -9.10 6.31
N ILE A 142 6.34 -9.94 6.26
CA ILE A 142 6.97 -10.44 7.50
C ILE A 142 7.38 -9.25 8.39
N THR A 143 8.06 -8.26 7.82
CA THR A 143 8.41 -7.00 8.50
C THR A 143 7.85 -5.81 7.74
N VAL A 144 7.25 -4.86 8.47
CA VAL A 144 6.85 -3.56 7.92
C VAL A 144 7.74 -2.50 8.56
N ASN A 145 8.48 -1.74 7.75
CA ASN A 145 9.47 -0.77 8.20
C ASN A 145 9.26 0.58 7.51
N LEU A 146 8.72 1.54 8.25
CA LEU A 146 8.26 2.81 7.73
C LEU A 146 9.06 3.97 8.32
N LYS A 147 9.46 4.91 7.46
CA LYS A 147 10.10 6.15 7.86
C LYS A 147 9.56 7.34 7.07
N ASP A 148 9.29 8.45 7.76
CA ASP A 148 8.83 9.69 7.13
C ASP A 148 7.58 9.45 6.25
N VAL A 149 6.58 8.76 6.80
CA VAL A 149 5.32 8.43 6.10
C VAL A 149 4.17 9.18 6.76
N ASP A 150 3.36 9.88 5.95
CA ASP A 150 2.18 10.58 6.43
C ASP A 150 0.91 9.91 5.89
N PHE A 151 0.11 9.34 6.79
CA PHE A 151 -1.21 8.81 6.47
C PHE A 151 -2.29 9.90 6.50
N PRO A 152 -3.22 9.94 5.53
CA PRO A 152 -4.26 10.97 5.46
C PRO A 152 -5.23 10.97 6.64
N GLN A 153 -5.84 12.13 6.91
CA GLN A 153 -6.63 12.37 8.12
C GLN A 153 -7.76 11.35 8.33
N TYR A 154 -8.44 10.99 7.25
CA TYR A 154 -9.61 10.11 7.31
C TYR A 154 -9.31 8.69 6.84
N SER A 155 -8.03 8.32 6.68
CA SER A 155 -7.66 6.97 6.26
C SER A 155 -7.79 5.95 7.40
N GLU A 156 -8.13 4.72 7.06
CA GLU A 156 -8.03 3.55 7.93
C GLU A 156 -6.78 2.78 7.55
N VAL A 157 -5.79 2.77 8.44
CA VAL A 157 -4.51 2.12 8.17
C VAL A 157 -4.44 0.78 8.89
N MET A 158 -4.11 -0.28 8.15
CA MET A 158 -3.85 -1.60 8.70
C MET A 158 -2.43 -2.03 8.35
N LEU A 159 -1.59 -2.18 9.39
CA LEU A 159 -0.22 -2.66 9.26
C LEU A 159 -0.15 -4.06 9.84
N ARG A 160 0.23 -5.03 9.02
CA ARG A 160 0.24 -6.44 9.40
C ARG A 160 1.62 -7.04 9.21
N SER A 161 2.13 -7.62 10.29
CA SER A 161 3.46 -8.23 10.33
C SER A 161 3.41 -9.60 10.98
N GLN A 162 4.48 -10.37 10.86
CA GLN A 162 4.52 -11.74 11.37
C GLN A 162 4.14 -11.83 12.87
N LYS A 163 4.75 -10.96 13.69
CA LYS A 163 4.60 -10.94 15.15
C LYS A 163 3.64 -9.86 15.63
N GLY A 164 3.37 -8.84 14.81
CA GLY A 164 2.53 -7.71 15.20
C GLY A 164 3.07 -6.93 16.40
N THR A 165 4.40 -6.88 16.60
CA THR A 165 5.02 -5.92 17.52
C THR A 165 4.89 -4.52 16.92
N LEU A 166 4.92 -3.51 17.80
CA LEU A 166 4.86 -2.11 17.43
C LEU A 166 6.08 -1.43 18.08
N ASP A 167 7.04 -1.05 17.25
CA ASP A 167 8.30 -0.47 17.67
C ASP A 167 8.48 0.90 17.02
N PHE A 168 9.13 1.82 17.73
CA PHE A 168 9.32 3.21 17.31
C PHE A 168 10.81 3.54 17.19
N ASP A 169 11.16 4.40 16.23
CA ASP A 169 12.52 4.89 15.97
C ASP A 169 13.55 3.78 15.66
N THR A 170 13.07 2.67 15.09
CA THR A 170 13.86 1.48 14.76
C THR A 170 14.18 1.33 13.27
N PHE A 171 13.94 2.32 12.40
CA PHE A 171 14.07 2.13 10.94
C PHE A 171 15.44 1.59 10.48
N ASN A 172 16.53 2.05 11.10
CA ASN A 172 17.89 1.61 10.77
C ASN A 172 18.27 0.25 11.39
N ASN A 173 17.50 -0.22 12.37
CA ASN A 173 17.69 -1.51 13.04
C ASN A 173 16.32 -2.10 13.42
N PRO A 174 15.53 -2.53 12.42
CA PRO A 174 14.13 -2.88 12.64
C PRO A 174 14.00 -4.17 13.45
N THR A 175 12.98 -4.23 14.30
CA THR A 175 12.51 -5.49 14.87
C THR A 175 11.97 -6.38 13.76
N ILE A 176 12.70 -7.44 13.45
CA ILE A 176 12.30 -8.43 12.44
C ILE A 176 10.99 -9.13 12.87
N GLY A 177 10.04 -9.17 11.95
CA GLY A 177 8.70 -9.69 12.19
C GLY A 177 7.73 -8.65 12.74
N GLY A 178 8.18 -7.42 12.98
CA GLY A 178 7.42 -6.34 13.62
C GLY A 178 6.94 -5.26 12.65
N VAL A 179 6.18 -4.32 13.21
CA VAL A 179 5.91 -3.01 12.59
C VAL A 179 6.84 -1.99 13.24
N ASN A 180 7.65 -1.34 12.42
CA ASN A 180 8.67 -0.38 12.85
C ASN A 180 8.32 0.99 12.28
N LEU A 181 8.12 1.99 13.15
CA LEU A 181 7.67 3.33 12.78
C LEU A 181 8.73 4.37 13.18
N THR A 182 9.29 5.10 12.23
CA THR A 182 10.22 6.22 12.51
C THR A 182 9.68 7.49 11.87
N ASN A 183 9.30 8.49 12.66
CA ASN A 183 8.66 9.72 12.13
C ASN A 183 7.46 9.45 11.20
N VAL A 184 6.58 8.51 11.59
CA VAL A 184 5.35 8.20 10.86
C VAL A 184 4.19 8.97 11.49
N LYS A 185 3.39 9.67 10.69
CA LYS A 185 2.20 10.40 11.16
C LYS A 185 0.93 9.75 10.63
N HIS A 186 -0.14 9.95 11.38
CA HIS A 186 -1.48 9.82 10.87
C HIS A 186 -2.20 11.15 11.16
N LEU A 187 -2.59 11.88 10.12
CA LEU A 187 -3.05 13.27 10.26
C LEU A 187 -4.35 13.41 11.06
N GLY A 188 -5.11 12.33 11.23
CA GLY A 188 -6.27 12.26 12.14
C GLY A 188 -5.91 12.07 13.62
N VAL A 189 -4.71 11.60 13.93
CA VAL A 189 -4.21 11.44 15.31
C VAL A 189 -3.48 12.71 15.75
N SER A 190 -2.58 13.22 14.90
CA SER A 190 -1.91 14.49 15.09
C SER A 190 -1.41 15.04 13.76
N THR A 191 -1.49 16.36 13.60
CA THR A 191 -0.93 17.08 12.43
C THR A 191 0.55 17.44 12.60
N ASP A 192 1.04 17.51 13.85
CA ASP A 192 2.30 18.20 14.15
C ASP A 192 3.39 17.26 14.66
N ARG A 193 3.03 16.05 15.10
CA ARG A 193 3.99 15.06 15.64
C ARG A 193 3.76 13.67 15.06
N ALA A 194 4.82 12.87 15.07
CA ALA A 194 4.77 11.45 14.78
C ALA A 194 3.89 10.69 15.80
N LEU A 195 3.39 9.54 15.36
CA LEU A 195 2.76 8.53 16.20
C LEU A 195 3.73 8.10 17.29
N GLN A 196 3.22 7.93 18.51
CA GLN A 196 3.99 7.45 19.65
C GLN A 196 3.19 6.37 20.40
N GLN A 197 3.85 5.61 21.26
CA GLN A 197 3.22 4.49 21.99
C GLN A 197 1.93 4.88 22.74
N SER A 198 1.85 6.11 23.28
CA SER A 198 0.67 6.60 24.00
C SER A 198 -0.56 6.79 23.11
N ASP A 199 -0.39 6.88 21.79
CA ASP A 199 -1.50 6.99 20.85
C ASP A 199 -2.19 5.64 20.65
N PHE A 200 -1.58 4.54 21.12
CA PHE A 200 -2.06 3.17 20.95
C PHE A 200 -2.54 2.55 22.26
N SER A 201 -3.49 1.64 22.12
CA SER A 201 -3.96 0.71 23.14
C SER A 201 -3.91 -0.72 22.59
N GLY A 202 -3.79 -1.70 23.48
CA GLY A 202 -3.72 -3.11 23.13
C GLY A 202 -2.40 -3.76 23.55
N SER A 203 -2.01 -4.80 22.82
CA SER A 203 -0.81 -5.58 23.09
C SER A 203 -0.25 -6.15 21.79
N THR A 204 0.94 -6.72 21.82
CA THR A 204 1.55 -7.43 20.68
C THR A 204 0.54 -8.32 19.97
N GLY A 205 0.49 -8.19 18.65
CA GLY A 205 -0.44 -8.87 17.75
C GLY A 205 -1.79 -8.17 17.56
N LYS A 206 -2.14 -7.18 18.39
CA LYS A 206 -3.36 -6.39 18.27
C LYS A 206 -3.21 -5.02 18.96
N TRP A 207 -2.62 -4.06 18.25
CA TRP A 207 -2.60 -2.66 18.65
C TRP A 207 -3.61 -1.84 17.84
N ASN A 208 -4.22 -0.86 18.48
CA ASN A 208 -5.12 0.10 17.86
C ASN A 208 -4.81 1.49 18.37
N THR A 209 -4.82 2.49 17.50
CA THR A 209 -4.88 3.87 17.97
C THR A 209 -6.14 4.10 18.81
N VAL A 210 -6.04 4.97 19.81
CA VAL A 210 -7.20 5.39 20.61
C VAL A 210 -8.16 6.25 19.78
N VAL A 211 -7.62 7.03 18.84
CA VAL A 211 -8.39 7.77 17.85
C VAL A 211 -9.05 6.81 16.87
N LYS A 212 -10.32 7.06 16.58
CA LYS A 212 -11.16 6.29 15.66
C LYS A 212 -11.56 7.13 14.46
N GLN A 213 -11.70 6.46 13.31
CA GLN A 213 -12.30 7.00 12.11
C GLN A 213 -13.82 7.08 12.24
N PRO A 214 -14.53 7.83 11.37
CA PRO A 214 -16.00 7.91 11.38
C PRO A 214 -16.72 6.56 11.30
N SER A 215 -16.07 5.55 10.71
CA SER A 215 -16.56 4.15 10.67
C SER A 215 -16.54 3.45 12.03
N GLY A 216 -15.83 3.99 13.02
CA GLY A 216 -15.55 3.36 14.31
C GLY A 216 -14.28 2.51 14.34
N ALA A 217 -13.62 2.28 13.19
CA ALA A 217 -12.32 1.65 13.10
C ALA A 217 -11.22 2.52 13.75
N PRO A 218 -10.12 1.95 14.26
CA PRO A 218 -8.96 2.76 14.66
C PRO A 218 -8.35 3.45 13.43
N ALA A 219 -7.79 4.65 13.62
CA ALA A 219 -6.99 5.33 12.60
C ALA A 219 -5.81 4.46 12.12
N VAL A 220 -5.10 3.80 13.05
CA VAL A 220 -4.08 2.80 12.72
C VAL A 220 -4.28 1.54 13.55
N GLY A 221 -4.37 0.40 12.87
CA GLY A 221 -4.34 -0.93 13.47
C GLY A 221 -3.03 -1.65 13.15
N VAL A 222 -2.42 -2.30 14.15
CA VAL A 222 -1.32 -3.25 13.97
C VAL A 222 -1.78 -4.66 14.31
N ARG A 223 -1.49 -5.63 13.44
CA ARG A 223 -1.88 -7.03 13.62
C ARG A 223 -0.72 -7.98 13.40
N ALA A 224 -0.68 -9.06 14.18
CA ALA A 224 0.09 -10.23 13.81
C ALA A 224 -0.62 -11.01 12.70
N PHE A 225 0.13 -11.86 12.00
CA PHE A 225 -0.48 -12.92 11.18
C PHE A 225 -1.40 -13.78 12.05
N SER A 226 -2.51 -14.24 11.48
CA SER A 226 -3.44 -15.11 12.19
C SER A 226 -2.77 -16.46 12.43
N ASN A 227 -2.58 -16.84 13.69
CA ASN A 227 -2.17 -18.19 14.07
C ASN A 227 -3.25 -19.26 13.76
N ALA A 228 -4.42 -18.86 13.30
CA ALA A 228 -5.48 -19.74 12.84
C ALA A 228 -5.18 -20.24 11.42
N ASN A 229 -4.21 -21.16 11.31
CA ASN A 229 -4.08 -22.24 10.32
C ASN A 229 -2.65 -22.81 10.34
N SER A 230 -2.11 -23.07 11.53
CA SER A 230 -0.89 -23.85 11.71
C SER A 230 -1.26 -25.27 12.16
N GLY A 231 -1.76 -26.09 11.22
CA GLY A 231 -1.95 -27.53 11.39
C GLY A 231 -3.39 -28.02 11.48
N SER A 232 -3.64 -29.16 10.80
CA SER A 232 -4.91 -29.90 10.59
C SER A 232 -5.92 -29.15 9.71
N ASP A 233 -6.13 -29.43 8.42
CA ASP A 233 -6.30 -30.73 7.78
C ASP A 233 -5.83 -30.71 6.31
N LEU A 234 -4.74 -31.43 6.05
CA LEU A 234 -4.45 -32.02 4.75
C LEU A 234 -4.08 -33.48 5.02
N ASN A 235 -5.12 -34.29 5.24
CA ASN A 235 -5.16 -35.72 4.94
C ASN A 235 -6.52 -36.01 4.31
#